data_AF-A0A2R2MJT2-F1
#
_entry.id   AF-A0A2R2MJT2-F1
#
_cell.length_a   1.000
_cell.length_b   1.000
_cell.length_c   1.000
_cell.angle_alpha   90.00
_cell.angle_beta   90.00
_cell.angle_gamma   90.00
#
_symmetry.space_group_name_H-M   'P 1'
#
loop_
_entity.id
_entity.type
_entity.pdbx_description
1 polymer ?
#
loop_
_entity_poly.entity_id
_entity_poly.type
_entity_poly.pdbx_seq_one_letter_code
_entity_poly.pdbx_strand_id
1 'polypeptide(L)'
;MLGAGEKFIFIYMATATTCEYYDSQVESFNTTEHCETPDTGKRVHCYASWKNTSLEFKLLKKGCWLDYSDCYGKEQCIENKDKPDKDVFFCCCDRDMCNTNISHVPLPTTPKPTD
;
A
#
# COMPACT_ATOMS: atom_id res chain seq x y z
N MET A 1 -1.45 -44.31 -8.41
CA MET A 1 -1.14 -43.28 -9.42
C MET A 1 -1.86 -42.01 -9.01
N LEU A 2 -1.11 -41.00 -8.54
CA LEU A 2 -1.64 -39.69 -8.16
C LEU A 2 -2.05 -38.91 -9.42
N GLY A 3 -3.14 -38.13 -9.37
CA GLY A 3 -3.64 -37.39 -10.53
C GLY A 3 -4.49 -36.17 -10.19
N ALA A 4 -3.80 -35.13 -9.71
CA ALA A 4 -4.10 -33.71 -9.86
C ALA A 4 -5.42 -33.15 -9.28
N GLY A 5 -5.49 -33.06 -7.95
CA GLY A 5 -6.24 -32.02 -7.26
C GLY A 5 -5.43 -30.71 -7.17
N GLU A 6 -5.28 -29.99 -8.27
CA GLU A 6 -4.53 -28.71 -8.29
C GLU A 6 -5.18 -27.66 -9.22
N LYS A 7 -6.50 -27.48 -9.14
CA LYS A 7 -7.20 -26.38 -9.85
C LYS A 7 -7.74 -25.27 -8.93
N PHE A 8 -7.35 -25.26 -7.64
CA PHE A 8 -7.93 -24.35 -6.66
C PHE A 8 -6.94 -23.46 -5.87
N ILE A 9 -5.65 -23.43 -6.23
CA ILE A 9 -4.63 -22.60 -5.52
C ILE A 9 -3.84 -21.69 -6.49
N PHE A 10 -4.51 -21.09 -7.48
CA PHE A 10 -3.93 -20.02 -8.30
C PHE A 10 -4.80 -18.75 -8.36
N ILE A 11 -5.88 -18.69 -7.57
CA ILE A 11 -6.95 -17.69 -7.73
C ILE A 11 -6.75 -16.42 -6.90
N TYR A 12 -5.64 -16.26 -6.17
CA TYR A 12 -5.32 -15.03 -5.44
C TYR A 12 -3.85 -14.65 -5.60
N MET A 13 -3.47 -14.20 -6.81
CA MET A 13 -2.25 -13.40 -7.01
C MET A 13 -2.65 -11.98 -7.36
N ALA A 14 -3.27 -11.30 -6.39
CA ALA A 14 -3.55 -9.88 -6.50
C ALA A 14 -2.26 -9.11 -6.24
N THR A 15 -1.52 -8.82 -7.29
CA THR A 15 -0.42 -7.85 -7.28
C THR A 15 -0.90 -6.62 -8.00
N ALA A 16 -0.63 -5.43 -7.45
CA ALA A 16 -0.87 -4.21 -8.20
C ALA A 16 0.01 -4.21 -9.45
N THR A 17 -0.55 -3.89 -10.61
CA THR A 17 0.19 -3.68 -11.85
C THR A 17 0.26 -2.19 -12.18
N THR A 18 -0.71 -1.42 -11.67
CA THR A 18 -0.86 0.00 -11.94
C THR A 18 -1.28 0.74 -10.67
N CYS A 19 -0.66 1.88 -10.38
CA CYS A 19 -0.92 2.70 -9.20
C CYS A 19 -1.20 4.16 -9.57
N GLU A 20 -1.93 4.89 -8.73
CA GLU A 20 -1.99 6.34 -8.89
C GLU A 20 -0.61 6.93 -8.55
N TYR A 21 -0.14 7.84 -9.39
CA TYR A 21 1.13 8.52 -9.23
C TYR A 21 0.91 9.96 -8.77
N TYR A 22 1.71 10.37 -7.80
CA TYR A 22 1.79 11.76 -7.38
C TYR A 22 3.15 12.02 -6.73
N ASP A 23 3.76 13.17 -7.02
CA ASP A 23 4.93 13.65 -6.29
C ASP A 23 4.83 15.16 -6.08
N SER A 24 4.70 15.58 -4.83
CA SER A 24 4.63 17.01 -4.47
C SER A 24 5.88 17.82 -4.82
N GLN A 25 6.99 17.16 -5.16
CA GLN A 25 8.26 17.82 -5.51
C GLN A 25 8.48 17.91 -7.04
N VAL A 26 7.63 17.27 -7.84
CA VAL A 26 7.81 17.17 -9.30
C VAL A 26 6.50 17.48 -9.99
N GLU A 27 6.53 18.41 -10.95
CA GLU A 27 5.39 18.60 -11.85
C GLU A 27 5.34 17.43 -12.83
N SER A 28 4.33 16.57 -12.67
CA SER A 28 4.06 15.43 -13.54
C SER A 28 2.66 15.56 -14.14
N PHE A 29 2.57 15.39 -15.45
CA PHE A 29 1.29 15.24 -16.14
C PHE A 29 0.74 13.81 -16.06
N ASN A 30 1.61 12.84 -15.71
CA ASN A 30 1.20 11.46 -15.47
C ASN A 30 0.59 11.37 -14.08
N THR A 31 -0.65 10.90 -14.01
CA THR A 31 -1.38 10.61 -12.76
C THR A 31 -1.35 9.12 -12.43
N THR A 32 -0.67 8.31 -13.24
CA THR A 32 -0.66 6.86 -13.16
C THR A 32 0.75 6.35 -13.41
N GLU A 33 1.17 5.34 -12.63
CA GLU A 33 2.44 4.65 -12.74
C GLU A 33 2.17 3.17 -13.01
N HIS A 34 2.86 2.59 -14.00
CA HIS A 34 2.87 1.14 -14.22
C HIS A 34 4.05 0.56 -13.46
N CYS A 35 3.79 -0.40 -12.59
CA CYS A 35 4.82 -0.97 -11.73
C CYS A 35 5.73 -1.91 -12.52
N GLU A 36 7.02 -1.89 -12.19
CA GLU A 36 7.96 -2.85 -12.75
C GLU A 36 7.54 -4.28 -12.40
N THR A 37 7.74 -5.20 -13.34
CA THR A 37 7.44 -6.61 -13.10
C THR A 37 8.38 -7.14 -12.01
N PRO A 38 7.86 -7.66 -10.88
CA PRO A 38 8.69 -8.12 -9.79
C PRO A 38 9.45 -9.41 -10.17
N ASP A 39 10.61 -9.63 -9.56
CA ASP A 39 11.33 -10.90 -9.66
C ASP A 39 10.43 -12.08 -9.23
N THR A 40 10.79 -13.29 -9.66
CA THR A 40 10.05 -14.50 -9.26
C THR A 40 9.98 -14.62 -7.74
N GLY A 41 8.76 -14.68 -7.22
CA GLY A 41 8.49 -14.79 -5.78
C GLY A 41 8.37 -13.46 -5.04
N LYS A 42 8.61 -12.32 -5.70
CA LYS A 42 8.37 -10.99 -5.14
C LYS A 42 7.01 -10.45 -5.58
N ARG A 43 6.48 -9.49 -4.80
CA ARG A 43 5.26 -8.76 -5.12
C ARG A 43 5.53 -7.27 -5.31
N VAL A 44 4.54 -6.59 -5.89
CA VAL A 44 4.52 -5.14 -5.99
C VAL A 44 3.14 -4.65 -5.57
N HIS A 45 3.12 -3.48 -4.96
CA HIS A 45 2.01 -2.88 -4.24
C HIS A 45 1.86 -1.43 -4.68
N CYS A 46 0.75 -0.78 -4.32
CA CYS A 46 0.67 0.67 -4.35
C CYS A 46 0.91 1.25 -2.96
N TYR A 47 1.36 2.50 -2.89
CA TYR A 47 1.44 3.26 -1.64
C TYR A 47 0.91 4.68 -1.78
N ALA A 48 0.66 5.29 -0.63
CA ALA A 48 0.46 6.73 -0.49
C ALA A 48 1.11 7.24 0.80
N SER A 49 1.54 8.50 0.76
CA SER A 49 2.07 9.22 1.91
C SER A 49 1.56 10.65 1.96
N TRP A 50 1.23 11.12 3.16
CA TRP A 50 0.67 12.45 3.38
C TRP A 50 0.99 12.98 4.77
N LYS A 51 0.83 14.30 4.96
CA LYS A 51 0.74 14.92 6.27
C LYS A 51 -0.71 15.27 6.54
N ASN A 52 -1.18 14.99 7.75
CA ASN A 52 -2.50 15.41 8.20
C ASN A 52 -2.36 16.02 9.59
N THR A 53 -2.30 17.35 9.62
CA THR A 53 -2.23 18.12 10.87
C THR A 53 -3.52 18.91 11.03
N SER A 54 -3.74 19.50 12.21
CA SER A 54 -4.89 20.39 12.42
C SER A 54 -4.90 21.62 11.49
N LEU A 55 -3.78 21.95 10.87
CA LEU A 55 -3.62 23.12 10.00
C LEU A 55 -3.88 22.77 8.54
N GLU A 56 -3.34 21.65 8.07
CA GLU A 56 -3.30 21.32 6.65
C GLU A 56 -3.24 19.81 6.42
N PHE A 57 -3.98 19.39 5.40
CA PHE A 57 -3.78 18.13 4.71
C PHE A 57 -2.87 18.35 3.51
N LYS A 58 -1.75 17.62 3.44
CA LYS A 58 -0.79 17.69 2.34
C LYS A 58 -0.42 16.31 1.84
N LEU A 59 -0.86 15.99 0.62
CA LEU A 59 -0.38 14.80 -0.09
C LEU A 59 1.11 14.97 -0.42
N LEU A 60 1.92 13.95 -0.17
CA LEU A 60 3.36 14.00 -0.41
C LEU A 60 3.73 13.19 -1.65
N LYS A 61 3.40 11.88 -1.65
CA LYS A 61 3.70 10.96 -2.75
C LYS A 61 2.68 9.82 -2.86
N LYS A 62 2.48 9.33 -4.08
CA LYS A 62 1.75 8.09 -4.42
C LYS A 62 2.51 7.36 -5.53
N GLY A 63 2.46 6.03 -5.54
CA GLY A 63 3.06 5.24 -6.61
C GLY A 63 3.17 3.75 -6.30
N CYS A 64 4.07 3.08 -7.00
CA CYS A 64 4.44 1.69 -6.80
C CYS A 64 5.34 1.50 -5.58
N TRP A 65 5.16 0.38 -4.90
CA TRP A 65 5.89 0.00 -3.70
C TRP A 65 6.36 -1.45 -3.82
N LEU A 66 7.62 -1.68 -3.48
CA LEU A 66 8.25 -2.99 -3.58
C LEU A 66 7.75 -3.95 -2.51
N ASP A 67 8.08 -5.23 -2.70
CA ASP A 67 7.68 -6.37 -1.90
C ASP A 67 7.78 -6.14 -0.38
N TYR A 68 6.65 -5.86 0.26
CA TYR A 68 6.57 -5.59 1.69
C TYR A 68 5.39 -6.36 2.29
N SER A 69 5.72 -7.28 3.19
CA SER A 69 4.76 -8.26 3.76
C SER A 69 3.55 -7.60 4.40
N ASP A 70 3.70 -6.40 4.97
CA ASP A 70 2.60 -5.72 5.64
C ASP A 70 1.53 -5.26 4.64
N CYS A 71 1.85 -5.13 3.35
CA CYS A 71 0.89 -4.76 2.32
C CYS A 71 0.00 -5.96 1.92
N TYR A 72 0.46 -7.19 2.17
CA TYR A 72 -0.10 -8.38 1.57
C TYR A 72 -1.59 -8.55 1.83
N GLY A 73 -2.37 -8.63 0.76
CA GLY A 73 -3.83 -8.81 0.80
C GLY A 73 -4.62 -7.58 1.25
N LYS A 74 -3.99 -6.43 1.50
CA LYS A 74 -4.71 -5.18 1.80
C LYS A 74 -5.36 -4.64 0.54
N GLU A 75 -6.68 -4.61 0.49
CA GLU A 75 -7.39 -4.06 -0.68
C GLU A 75 -7.49 -2.53 -0.68
N GLN A 76 -7.37 -1.91 0.50
CA GLN A 76 -7.53 -0.47 0.70
C GLN A 76 -6.26 0.13 1.33
N CYS A 77 -5.93 1.35 0.94
CA CYS A 77 -4.80 2.09 1.50
C CYS A 77 -5.22 2.78 2.82
N ILE A 78 -4.92 2.13 3.95
CA ILE A 78 -5.28 2.59 5.30
C ILE A 78 -4.04 2.66 6.18
N GLU A 79 -3.79 3.82 6.80
CA GLU A 79 -2.82 3.98 7.89
C GLU A 79 -3.52 3.65 9.23
N ASN A 80 -2.88 2.83 10.05
CA ASN A 80 -3.44 2.36 11.32
C ASN A 80 -2.67 2.80 12.56
N LYS A 81 -1.46 3.36 12.39
CA LYS A 81 -0.68 3.92 13.49
C LYS A 81 -1.41 5.12 14.10
N ASP A 82 -1.62 5.10 15.41
CA ASP A 82 -2.18 6.23 16.15
C ASP A 82 -1.32 7.49 16.01
N LYS A 83 0.00 7.32 16.10
CA LYS A 83 0.98 8.38 15.87
C LYS A 83 1.97 7.97 14.78
N PRO A 84 1.81 8.47 13.54
CA PRO A 84 2.74 8.21 12.45
C PRO A 84 4.12 8.84 12.69
N ASP A 85 5.12 8.32 11.99
CA ASP A 85 6.51 8.77 12.14
C ASP A 85 6.69 10.18 11.59
N LYS A 86 7.14 11.12 12.46
CA LYS A 86 7.36 12.54 12.11
C LYS A 86 6.15 13.22 11.44
N ASP A 87 4.94 12.85 11.85
CA ASP A 87 3.66 13.32 11.29
C ASP A 87 3.46 13.01 9.80
N VAL A 88 4.19 12.00 9.28
CA VAL A 88 4.03 11.47 7.93
C VAL A 88 3.30 10.15 8.01
N PHE A 89 2.09 10.15 7.48
CA PHE A 89 1.22 8.98 7.36
C PHE A 89 1.62 8.16 6.14
N PHE A 90 1.48 6.84 6.24
CA PHE A 90 1.81 5.92 5.16
C PHE A 90 0.79 4.78 5.07
N CYS A 91 0.42 4.40 3.86
CA CYS A 91 -0.32 3.17 3.63
C CYS A 91 0.16 2.48 2.36
N CYS A 92 -0.06 1.17 2.29
CA CYS A 92 0.13 0.37 1.08
C CYS A 92 -0.99 -0.66 0.91
N CYS A 93 -1.16 -1.14 -0.33
CA CYS A 93 -2.25 -2.04 -0.73
C CYS A 93 -1.94 -2.79 -2.05
N ASP A 94 -2.73 -3.84 -2.33
CA ASP A 94 -2.42 -4.95 -3.24
C ASP A 94 -3.34 -5.03 -4.47
N ARG A 95 -4.05 -3.96 -4.80
CA ARG A 95 -4.92 -3.89 -5.99
C ARG A 95 -4.52 -2.75 -6.90
N ASP A 96 -4.84 -2.86 -8.19
CA ASP A 96 -4.66 -1.76 -9.12
C ASP A 96 -5.38 -0.50 -8.60
N MET A 97 -4.68 0.63 -8.63
CA MET A 97 -5.20 1.95 -8.22
C MET A 97 -5.73 1.98 -6.78
N CYS A 98 -5.36 1.03 -5.92
CA CYS A 98 -5.88 0.96 -4.55
C CYS A 98 -5.47 2.15 -3.67
N ASN A 99 -4.42 2.87 -4.06
CA ASN A 99 -3.93 4.08 -3.41
C ASN A 99 -4.69 5.34 -3.85
N THR A 100 -5.75 5.22 -4.65
CA THR A 100 -6.58 6.37 -5.02
C THR A 100 -7.25 7.01 -3.82
N ASN A 101 -7.88 6.19 -3.00
CA ASN A 101 -8.48 6.62 -1.75
C ASN A 101 -7.55 6.26 -0.59
N ILE A 102 -7.30 7.24 0.28
CA ILE A 102 -6.46 7.07 1.46
C ILE A 102 -7.27 7.38 2.72
N SER A 103 -7.01 6.64 3.79
CA SER A 103 -7.67 6.86 5.07
C SER A 103 -6.73 6.60 6.24
N HIS A 104 -7.06 7.20 7.38
CA HIS A 104 -6.39 6.97 8.66
C HIS A 104 -7.43 6.45 9.65
N VAL A 105 -7.23 5.23 10.13
CA VAL A 105 -8.09 4.58 11.12
C VAL A 105 -7.19 4.04 12.23
N PRO A 106 -6.90 4.83 13.28
CA PRO A 106 -6.09 4.40 14.41
C PRO A 106 -6.63 3.10 15.01
N LEU A 107 -5.78 2.08 15.07
CA LEU A 107 -6.12 0.89 15.85
C LEU A 107 -5.71 1.09 17.31
N PRO A 108 -6.52 0.64 18.29
CA PRO A 108 -6.14 0.68 19.69
C PRO A 108 -4.81 -0.04 19.88
N THR A 109 -3.81 0.65 20.44
CA THR A 109 -2.58 0.00 20.84
C THR A 109 -2.90 -0.89 22.04
N THR A 110 -2.89 -2.21 21.86
CA THR A 110 -2.85 -3.13 23.01
C THR A 110 -1.58 -2.80 23.78
N PRO A 111 -1.67 -2.48 25.10
CA PRO A 111 -0.47 -2.23 25.88
C PRO A 111 0.42 -3.48 25.81
N LYS A 112 1.66 -3.31 25.36
CA LYS A 112 2.66 -4.37 25.41
C LYS A 112 2.82 -4.78 26.88
N PRO A 113 2.66 -6.07 27.23
CA PRO A 113 2.94 -6.51 28.59
C PRO A 113 4.36 -6.11 28.96
N THR A 114 4.50 -5.36 30.05
CA THR A 114 5.78 -5.07 30.68
C THR A 114 6.24 -6.35 31.37
N ASP A 115 7.38 -6.90 30.94
CA ASP A 115 8.11 -7.98 31.61
C ASP A 115 8.86 -7.41 32.83
#